data_AF-A0AAV0M9A4-F1
#
_entry.id   AF-A0AAV0M9A4-F1
#
_cell.length_a   1.000
_cell.length_b   1.000
_cell.length_c   1.000
_cell.angle_alpha   90.00
_cell.angle_beta   90.00
_cell.angle_gamma   90.00
#
_symmetry.space_group_name_H-M   'P 1'
#
loop_
_entity.id
_entity.type
_entity.pdbx_description
1 polymer ?
#
loop_
_entity_poly.entity_id
_entity_poly.type
_entity_poly.pdbx_seq_one_letter_code
_entity_poly.pdbx_strand_id
1 'polypeptide(L)'
;MAEQPLDLDSSPSTPGEQEEGEQEECIGKLLADSSFERERHLMFLQMMYQMLPHHYQSQEINRLTLAYFAISGLDIVGSLDTVDKDEVASWVLSFRAYPEDIAEINDGEFYGFNGSRSSQYHSDDAGGFSNNHSHLASTYCALAILKIVGYHLTSIDWRPLLMTMRNLQQPDGRQASDGGFQGRSNKPSDTCYAFWVGAVLKILGAGKLIDYGGFSKFPDELPDLYHSYYGFIAFSLLEEPGLNSICVELGITEAAASALRK
;
A
#
# COMPACT_ATOMS: atom_id res chain seq x y z
N MET A 1 52.11 -71.55 -0.34
CA MET A 1 51.37 -71.15 0.87
C MET A 1 51.10 -69.66 0.75
N ALA A 2 49.84 -69.27 0.93
CA ALA A 2 49.23 -68.04 0.41
C ALA A 2 49.69 -66.74 1.09
N GLU A 3 49.70 -65.66 0.31
CA GLU A 3 49.90 -64.26 0.70
C GLU A 3 48.65 -63.70 1.40
N GLN A 4 48.84 -62.85 2.41
CA GLN A 4 47.79 -62.01 3.01
C GLN A 4 47.75 -60.64 2.30
N PRO A 5 46.57 -60.02 2.09
CA PRO A 5 46.49 -58.67 1.55
C PRO A 5 46.75 -57.62 2.62
N LEU A 6 47.48 -56.56 2.26
CA LEU A 6 47.61 -55.33 3.04
C LEU A 6 46.33 -54.50 2.90
N ASP A 7 45.67 -54.20 4.02
CA ASP A 7 44.65 -53.16 4.11
C ASP A 7 45.32 -51.77 3.97
N LEU A 8 45.01 -51.10 2.86
CA LEU A 8 45.33 -49.71 2.60
C LEU A 8 44.01 -48.94 2.55
N ASP A 9 43.49 -48.53 3.71
CA ASP A 9 42.69 -47.31 3.78
C ASP A 9 42.61 -46.76 5.21
N SER A 10 43.44 -45.78 5.50
CA SER A 10 43.20 -44.81 6.58
C SER A 10 44.05 -43.57 6.33
N SER A 11 43.66 -42.78 5.33
CA SER A 11 44.13 -41.38 5.24
C SER A 11 43.49 -40.55 6.37
N PRO A 12 44.25 -39.71 7.09
CA PRO A 12 43.68 -38.81 8.07
C PRO A 12 42.84 -37.74 7.34
N SER A 13 41.59 -37.58 7.76
CA SER A 13 40.69 -36.51 7.30
C SER A 13 41.37 -35.16 7.48
N THR A 14 41.34 -34.33 6.43
CA THR A 14 41.98 -33.02 6.45
C THR A 14 41.21 -32.06 7.39
N PRO A 15 41.88 -31.08 8.04
CA PRO A 15 41.23 -30.20 9.04
C PRO A 15 39.99 -29.46 8.51
N GLY A 16 39.91 -29.20 7.20
CA GLY A 16 38.77 -28.52 6.57
C GLY A 16 37.50 -29.37 6.47
N GLU A 17 37.61 -30.71 6.38
CA GLU A 17 36.44 -31.59 6.24
C GLU A 17 35.70 -31.78 7.57
N GLN A 18 36.39 -31.62 8.71
CA GLN A 18 35.78 -31.63 10.04
C GLN A 18 35.10 -30.29 10.37
N GLU A 19 35.70 -29.16 9.98
CA GLU A 19 35.10 -27.82 10.16
C GLU A 19 33.87 -27.60 9.27
N GLU A 20 33.86 -28.13 8.04
CA GLU A 20 32.68 -28.08 7.16
C GLU A 20 31.53 -28.93 7.69
N GLY A 21 31.81 -30.13 8.19
CA GLY A 21 30.80 -31.01 8.81
C GLY A 21 30.19 -30.42 10.10
N GLU A 22 31.01 -29.77 10.94
CA GLU A 22 30.52 -29.08 12.14
C GLU A 22 29.70 -27.82 11.81
N GLN A 23 30.05 -27.08 10.75
CA GLN A 23 29.27 -25.94 10.27
C GLN A 23 27.93 -26.38 9.66
N GLU A 24 27.90 -27.44 8.84
CA GLU A 24 26.66 -27.99 8.30
C GLU A 24 25.74 -28.54 9.40
N GLU A 25 26.29 -29.20 10.43
CA GLU A 25 25.52 -29.67 11.57
C GLU A 25 24.97 -28.50 12.42
N CYS A 26 25.74 -27.42 12.57
CA CYS A 26 25.33 -26.21 13.29
C CYS A 26 24.21 -25.45 12.54
N ILE A 27 24.33 -25.31 11.22
CA ILE A 27 23.29 -24.71 10.37
C ILE A 27 22.03 -25.61 10.36
N GLY A 28 22.20 -26.93 10.30
CA GLY A 28 21.10 -27.89 10.40
C GLY A 28 20.34 -27.79 11.73
N LYS A 29 21.06 -27.60 12.86
CA LYS A 29 20.44 -27.34 14.18
C LYS A 29 19.75 -25.97 14.25
N LEU A 30 20.35 -24.91 13.72
CA LEU A 30 19.75 -23.57 13.65
C LEU A 30 18.46 -23.53 12.82
N LEU A 31 18.42 -24.26 11.70
CA LEU A 31 17.24 -24.39 10.86
C LEU A 31 16.17 -25.29 11.51
N ALA A 32 16.57 -26.34 12.24
CA ALA A 32 15.65 -27.20 12.98
C ALA A 32 15.00 -26.49 14.19
N ASP A 33 15.68 -25.53 14.81
CA ASP A 33 15.17 -24.71 15.93
C ASP A 33 14.34 -23.50 15.46
N SER A 34 14.29 -23.24 14.15
CA SER A 34 13.57 -22.11 13.55
C SER A 34 12.07 -22.37 13.30
N SER A 35 11.45 -23.22 14.12
CA SER A 35 10.03 -23.54 13.97
C SER A 35 9.17 -22.29 14.22
N PHE A 36 8.22 -22.01 13.33
CA PHE A 36 7.31 -20.87 13.49
C PHE A 36 6.42 -21.05 14.73
N GLU A 37 6.62 -20.21 15.74
CA GLU A 37 5.96 -20.31 17.05
C GLU A 37 4.54 -19.73 17.03
N ARG A 38 3.66 -20.37 16.25
CA ARG A 38 2.30 -19.91 15.93
C ARG A 38 1.51 -19.43 17.16
N GLU A 39 1.57 -20.15 18.28
CA GLU A 39 0.81 -19.82 19.49
C GLU A 39 1.22 -18.49 20.12
N ARG A 40 2.52 -18.15 20.10
CA ARG A 40 3.00 -16.86 20.63
C ARG A 40 2.51 -15.71 19.78
N HIS A 41 2.56 -15.87 18.46
CA HIS A 41 2.04 -14.89 17.51
C HIS A 41 0.52 -14.71 17.66
N LEU A 42 -0.23 -15.80 17.82
CA LEU A 42 -1.68 -15.75 18.04
C LEU A 42 -2.03 -15.00 19.33
N MET A 43 -1.34 -15.29 20.44
CA MET A 43 -1.55 -14.59 21.72
C MET A 43 -1.28 -13.10 21.59
N PHE A 44 -0.19 -12.72 20.90
CA PHE A 44 0.14 -11.33 20.64
C PHE A 44 -0.94 -10.61 19.80
N LEU A 45 -1.40 -11.25 18.72
CA LEU A 45 -2.43 -10.68 17.85
C LEU A 45 -3.78 -10.54 18.58
N GLN A 46 -4.19 -11.53 19.37
CA GLN A 46 -5.41 -11.47 20.18
C GLN A 46 -5.34 -10.36 21.24
N MET A 47 -4.20 -10.20 21.90
CA MET A 47 -3.98 -9.08 22.83
C MET A 47 -4.15 -7.74 22.11
N MET A 48 -3.48 -7.55 20.97
CA MET A 48 -3.55 -6.30 20.19
C MET A 48 -4.95 -6.00 19.65
N TYR A 49 -5.70 -7.04 19.29
CA TYR A 49 -7.10 -6.96 18.89
C TYR A 49 -7.98 -6.46 20.05
N GLN A 50 -7.85 -7.05 21.24
CA GLN A 50 -8.68 -6.69 22.40
C GLN A 50 -8.31 -5.32 23.00
N MET A 51 -7.03 -5.00 23.12
CA MET A 51 -6.55 -3.79 23.80
C MET A 51 -5.24 -3.30 23.20
N LEU A 52 -5.03 -1.98 23.18
CA LEU A 52 -3.73 -1.43 22.84
C LEU A 52 -2.82 -1.39 24.08
N PRO A 53 -1.68 -2.09 24.10
CA PRO A 53 -0.74 -2.00 25.22
C PRO A 53 -0.16 -0.60 25.39
N HIS A 54 0.22 -0.24 26.62
CA HIS A 54 0.76 1.10 26.95
C HIS A 54 1.95 1.54 26.07
N HIS A 55 2.83 0.63 25.65
CA HIS A 55 3.97 0.98 24.79
C HIS A 55 3.56 1.44 23.38
N TYR A 56 2.33 1.14 22.95
CA TYR A 56 1.74 1.67 21.71
C TYR A 56 0.89 2.93 21.94
N GLN A 57 0.86 3.50 23.15
CA GLN A 57 0.05 4.69 23.44
C GLN A 57 0.38 5.86 22.50
N SER A 58 1.66 6.04 22.14
CA SER A 58 2.09 7.08 21.17
C SER A 58 1.55 6.84 19.76
N GLN A 59 1.10 5.62 19.46
CA GLN A 59 0.52 5.20 18.19
C GLN A 59 -1.01 5.17 18.22
N GLU A 60 -1.66 5.73 19.26
CA GLU A 60 -3.12 5.77 19.36
C GLU A 60 -3.74 6.45 18.13
N ILE A 61 -3.10 7.48 17.58
CA ILE A 61 -3.56 8.14 16.34
C ILE A 61 -3.69 7.17 15.14
N ASN A 62 -2.94 6.06 15.16
CA ASN A 62 -2.91 5.01 14.16
C ASN A 62 -3.74 3.77 14.57
N ARG A 63 -4.68 3.91 15.51
CA ARG A 63 -5.45 2.79 16.10
C ARG A 63 -6.09 1.89 15.04
N LEU A 64 -6.68 2.47 13.99
CA LEU A 64 -7.33 1.73 12.92
C LEU A 64 -6.33 0.92 12.07
N THR A 65 -5.14 1.46 11.84
CA THR A 65 -4.03 0.75 11.16
C THR A 65 -3.55 -0.43 12.01
N LEU A 66 -3.40 -0.23 13.32
CA LEU A 66 -2.98 -1.30 14.24
C LEU A 66 -4.04 -2.40 14.35
N ALA A 67 -5.32 -2.02 14.33
CA ALA A 67 -6.42 -2.99 14.26
C ALA A 67 -6.37 -3.81 12.96
N TYR A 68 -6.07 -3.18 11.82
CA TYR A 68 -5.88 -3.90 10.56
C TYR A 68 -4.75 -4.93 10.65
N PHE A 69 -3.59 -4.56 11.22
CA PHE A 69 -2.49 -5.51 11.39
C PHE A 69 -2.86 -6.68 12.31
N ALA A 70 -3.56 -6.43 13.40
CA ALA A 70 -4.02 -7.48 14.31
C ALA A 70 -5.01 -8.44 13.63
N ILE A 71 -6.05 -7.89 12.98
CA ILE A 71 -7.13 -8.68 12.36
C ILE A 71 -6.62 -9.42 11.11
N SER A 72 -5.84 -8.76 10.26
CA SER A 72 -5.20 -9.39 9.10
C SER A 72 -4.22 -10.48 9.53
N GLY A 73 -3.45 -10.24 10.60
CA GLY A 73 -2.59 -11.25 11.20
C GLY A 73 -3.37 -12.47 11.70
N LEU A 74 -4.52 -12.26 12.36
CA LEU A 74 -5.41 -13.35 12.81
C LEU A 74 -5.97 -14.15 11.63
N ASP A 75 -6.31 -13.50 10.52
CA ASP A 75 -6.71 -14.16 9.28
C ASP A 75 -5.57 -15.01 8.68
N ILE A 76 -4.37 -14.43 8.57
CA ILE A 76 -3.17 -15.12 8.04
C ILE A 76 -2.84 -16.39 8.84
N VAL A 77 -2.97 -16.35 10.16
CA VAL A 77 -2.71 -17.55 11.01
C VAL A 77 -3.91 -18.50 11.11
N GLY A 78 -5.01 -18.22 10.38
CA GLY A 78 -6.21 -19.06 10.33
C GLY A 78 -7.02 -19.03 11.63
N SER A 79 -7.11 -17.88 12.30
CA SER A 79 -7.84 -17.70 13.56
C SER A 79 -8.80 -16.51 13.54
N LEU A 80 -9.32 -16.19 12.35
CA LEU A 80 -10.33 -15.14 12.16
C LEU A 80 -11.68 -15.48 12.83
N ASP A 81 -11.94 -16.75 13.12
CA ASP A 81 -13.11 -17.21 13.90
C ASP A 81 -13.14 -16.64 15.32
N THR A 82 -12.00 -16.19 15.84
CA THR A 82 -11.90 -15.56 17.17
C THR A 82 -12.28 -14.08 17.18
N VAL A 83 -12.57 -13.49 16.01
CA VAL A 83 -12.94 -12.10 15.84
C VAL A 83 -14.46 -11.95 15.77
N ASP A 84 -15.02 -11.05 16.57
CA ASP A 84 -16.41 -10.62 16.40
C ASP A 84 -16.53 -9.71 15.16
N LYS A 85 -17.02 -10.29 14.06
CA LYS A 85 -17.07 -9.65 12.74
C LYS A 85 -18.05 -8.48 12.70
N ASP A 86 -19.19 -8.61 13.38
CA ASP A 86 -20.24 -7.60 13.38
C ASP A 86 -19.84 -6.41 14.26
N GLU A 87 -19.29 -6.68 15.45
CA GLU A 87 -18.76 -5.63 16.32
C GLU A 87 -17.61 -4.88 15.64
N VAL A 88 -16.67 -5.60 15.01
CA VAL A 88 -15.56 -4.98 14.27
C VAL A 88 -16.07 -4.12 13.12
N ALA A 89 -17.03 -4.60 12.33
CA ALA A 89 -17.58 -3.81 11.23
C ALA A 89 -18.22 -2.52 11.75
N SER A 90 -19.06 -2.60 12.79
CA SER A 90 -19.67 -1.44 13.42
C SER A 90 -18.62 -0.47 13.98
N TRP A 91 -17.58 -1.00 14.63
CA TRP A 91 -16.49 -0.22 15.19
C TRP A 91 -15.72 0.52 14.09
N VAL A 92 -15.30 -0.17 13.01
CA VAL A 92 -14.59 0.43 11.88
C VAL A 92 -15.43 1.54 11.23
N LEU A 93 -16.72 1.30 10.99
CA LEU A 93 -17.61 2.28 10.38
C LEU A 93 -17.77 3.55 11.22
N SER A 94 -17.59 3.47 12.55
CA SER A 94 -17.64 4.65 13.43
C SER A 94 -16.49 5.66 13.21
N PHE A 95 -15.41 5.27 12.52
CA PHE A 95 -14.29 6.16 12.17
C PHE A 95 -14.49 6.90 10.85
N ARG A 96 -15.52 6.51 10.08
CA ARG A 96 -15.77 7.12 8.78
C ARG A 96 -16.16 8.59 8.94
N ALA A 97 -15.45 9.46 8.23
CA ALA A 97 -15.83 10.85 8.09
C ALA A 97 -16.84 10.99 6.95
N TYR A 98 -17.78 11.92 7.13
CA TYR A 98 -18.75 12.30 6.13
C TYR A 98 -18.83 13.83 6.08
N PRO A 99 -18.94 14.43 4.89
CA PRO A 99 -19.29 15.84 4.80
C PRO A 99 -20.70 16.05 5.35
N GLU A 100 -20.93 17.17 6.05
CA GLU A 100 -22.26 17.48 6.60
C GLU A 100 -23.24 17.88 5.48
N ASP A 101 -22.72 18.49 4.41
CA ASP A 101 -23.44 18.78 3.17
C ASP A 101 -22.68 18.28 1.93
N ILE A 102 -23.39 17.74 0.94
CA ILE A 102 -22.83 17.36 -0.37
C ILE A 102 -22.19 18.57 -1.07
N ALA A 103 -22.69 19.78 -0.80
CA ALA A 103 -22.07 21.02 -1.29
C ALA A 103 -20.64 21.25 -0.75
N GLU A 104 -20.32 20.70 0.42
CA GLU A 104 -18.99 20.80 1.05
C GLU A 104 -17.97 19.82 0.46
N ILE A 105 -18.35 18.87 -0.41
CA ILE A 105 -17.41 17.92 -1.04
C ILE A 105 -16.27 18.62 -1.80
N ASN A 106 -16.46 19.88 -2.19
CA ASN A 106 -15.48 20.70 -2.91
C ASN A 106 -14.72 21.69 -2.00
N ASP A 107 -14.75 21.51 -0.68
CA ASP A 107 -13.95 22.27 0.29
C ASP A 107 -12.44 22.00 0.20
N GLY A 108 -12.05 20.98 -0.57
CA GLY A 108 -10.66 20.56 -0.75
C GLY A 108 -10.22 19.54 0.31
N GLU A 109 -11.10 19.08 1.19
CA GLU A 109 -10.83 18.06 2.19
C GLU A 109 -11.07 16.65 1.66
N PHE A 110 -10.37 15.69 2.26
CA PHE A 110 -10.52 14.26 1.95
C PHE A 110 -11.44 13.60 2.98
N TYR A 111 -12.54 12.97 2.57
CA TYR A 111 -13.51 12.35 3.51
C TYR A 111 -13.47 10.82 3.38
N GLY A 112 -12.68 10.20 4.25
CA GLY A 112 -12.50 8.74 4.32
C GLY A 112 -12.67 8.22 5.73
N PHE A 113 -11.61 7.65 6.30
CA PHE A 113 -11.62 7.20 7.69
C PHE A 113 -10.53 7.92 8.48
N ASN A 114 -10.89 8.27 9.71
CA ASN A 114 -9.97 8.78 10.72
C ASN A 114 -9.14 7.63 11.30
N GLY A 115 -7.90 7.90 11.69
CA GLY A 115 -7.02 6.86 12.24
C GLY A 115 -7.41 6.40 13.66
N SER A 116 -8.13 7.25 14.39
CA SER A 116 -8.49 7.07 15.79
C SER A 116 -9.67 7.96 16.21
N ARG A 117 -10.22 7.75 17.41
CA ARG A 117 -11.30 8.62 17.92
C ARG A 117 -10.77 9.99 18.33
N SER A 118 -9.53 10.04 18.83
CA SER A 118 -8.88 11.32 19.15
C SER A 118 -8.67 12.17 17.89
N SER A 119 -8.36 11.54 16.75
CA SER A 119 -8.25 12.25 15.47
C SER A 119 -9.58 12.79 14.94
N GLN A 120 -10.74 12.31 15.41
CA GLN A 120 -12.03 12.85 14.97
C GLN A 120 -12.30 14.25 15.52
N TYR A 121 -11.60 14.66 16.58
CA TYR A 121 -11.84 15.91 17.28
C TYR A 121 -10.52 16.61 17.57
N HIS A 122 -10.07 17.46 16.65
CA HIS A 122 -8.93 18.35 16.91
C HIS A 122 -9.38 19.80 16.81
N SER A 123 -9.10 20.58 17.86
CA SER A 123 -9.20 22.03 17.83
C SER A 123 -7.91 22.57 17.21
N ASP A 124 -8.00 23.39 16.17
CA ASP A 124 -6.85 24.14 15.69
C ASP A 124 -6.53 25.25 16.72
N ASP A 125 -5.24 25.60 16.86
CA ASP A 125 -4.76 26.67 17.75
C ASP A 125 -5.36 28.06 17.43
N ALA A 126 -6.05 28.19 16.29
CA ALA A 126 -6.78 29.39 15.87
C ALA A 126 -8.27 29.41 16.29
N GLY A 127 -8.75 28.41 17.05
CA GLY A 127 -10.15 28.33 17.49
C GLY A 127 -11.13 27.85 16.41
N GLY A 128 -10.63 27.36 15.27
CA GLY A 128 -11.41 26.64 14.28
C GLY A 128 -11.44 25.14 14.57
N PHE A 129 -12.59 24.51 14.41
CA PHE A 129 -12.69 23.04 14.42
C PHE A 129 -12.45 22.53 13.00
N SER A 130 -11.27 21.97 12.73
CA SER A 130 -11.06 21.18 11.51
C SER A 130 -11.62 19.77 11.78
N ASN A 131 -12.88 19.56 11.40
CA ASN A 131 -13.63 18.35 11.77
C ASN A 131 -13.18 17.07 11.04
N ASN A 132 -12.20 17.15 10.12
CA ASN A 132 -11.86 16.05 9.24
C ASN A 132 -10.34 15.76 9.22
N HIS A 133 -9.94 14.68 9.89
CA HIS A 133 -8.57 14.16 9.88
C HIS A 133 -8.48 12.83 9.14
N SER A 134 -9.36 12.62 8.16
CA SER A 134 -9.31 11.42 7.35
C SER A 134 -7.96 11.27 6.67
N HIS A 135 -7.56 10.02 6.51
CA HIS A 135 -6.27 9.70 5.92
C HIS A 135 -6.36 8.46 5.04
N LEU A 136 -5.65 8.45 3.92
CA LEU A 136 -5.73 7.34 2.95
C LEU A 136 -5.25 6.01 3.53
N ALA A 137 -4.22 6.01 4.38
CA ALA A 137 -3.76 4.79 5.03
C ALA A 137 -4.85 4.20 5.96
N SER A 138 -5.48 5.04 6.77
CA SER A 138 -6.60 4.67 7.65
C SER A 138 -7.82 4.19 6.85
N THR A 139 -8.10 4.85 5.73
CA THR A 139 -9.18 4.51 4.80
C THR A 139 -8.98 3.15 4.17
N TYR A 140 -7.77 2.86 3.68
CA TYR A 140 -7.41 1.53 3.22
C TYR A 140 -7.61 0.49 4.33
N CYS A 141 -7.07 0.75 5.53
CA CYS A 141 -7.15 -0.19 6.64
C CYS A 141 -8.60 -0.51 7.02
N ALA A 142 -9.48 0.50 7.08
CA ALA A 142 -10.91 0.29 7.28
C ALA A 142 -11.53 -0.62 6.22
N LEU A 143 -11.34 -0.30 4.94
CA LEU A 143 -11.92 -1.07 3.84
C LEU A 143 -11.38 -2.51 3.78
N ALA A 144 -10.09 -2.69 4.09
CA ALA A 144 -9.46 -4.00 4.18
C ALA A 144 -10.03 -4.82 5.34
N ILE A 145 -10.17 -4.24 6.54
CA ILE A 145 -10.82 -4.91 7.68
C ILE A 145 -12.24 -5.32 7.32
N LEU A 146 -13.05 -4.40 6.77
CA LEU A 146 -14.42 -4.68 6.36
C LEU A 146 -14.49 -5.85 5.36
N LYS A 147 -13.55 -5.92 4.41
CA LYS A 147 -13.44 -7.07 3.49
C LYS A 147 -13.07 -8.37 4.21
N ILE A 148 -12.08 -8.34 5.11
CA ILE A 148 -11.62 -9.52 5.86
C ILE A 148 -12.76 -10.09 6.70
N VAL A 149 -13.51 -9.25 7.41
CA VAL A 149 -14.65 -9.71 8.24
C VAL A 149 -15.90 -10.07 7.42
N GLY A 150 -15.85 -9.97 6.10
CA GLY A 150 -16.95 -10.37 5.20
C GLY A 150 -18.07 -9.34 5.08
N TYR A 151 -17.83 -8.08 5.44
CA TYR A 151 -18.83 -7.03 5.35
C TYR A 151 -19.17 -6.69 3.89
N HIS A 152 -20.47 -6.58 3.59
CA HIS A 152 -20.96 -6.23 2.26
C HIS A 152 -20.81 -4.74 1.99
N LEU A 153 -19.68 -4.32 1.42
CA LEU A 153 -19.42 -2.91 1.06
C LEU A 153 -20.47 -2.28 0.14
N THR A 154 -21.23 -3.08 -0.61
CA THR A 154 -22.34 -2.60 -1.47
C THR A 154 -23.50 -1.99 -0.68
N SER A 155 -23.56 -2.20 0.63
CA SER A 155 -24.55 -1.59 1.53
C SER A 155 -24.32 -0.09 1.78
N ILE A 156 -23.19 0.45 1.32
CA ILE A 156 -22.74 1.80 1.63
C ILE A 156 -22.60 2.63 0.35
N ASP A 157 -23.06 3.89 0.39
CA ASP A 157 -22.73 4.86 -0.64
C ASP A 157 -21.30 5.38 -0.47
N TRP A 158 -20.44 5.00 -1.41
CA TRP A 158 -19.03 5.41 -1.47
C TRP A 158 -18.77 6.62 -2.35
N ARG A 159 -19.80 7.18 -3.02
CA ARG A 159 -19.62 8.33 -3.91
C ARG A 159 -18.93 9.52 -3.23
N PRO A 160 -19.24 9.92 -1.99
CA PRO A 160 -18.56 11.04 -1.34
C PRO A 160 -17.06 10.77 -1.13
N LEU A 161 -16.70 9.55 -0.73
CA LEU A 161 -15.29 9.15 -0.60
C LEU A 161 -14.58 9.20 -1.95
N LEU A 162 -15.19 8.64 -3.00
CA LEU A 162 -14.62 8.65 -4.33
C LEU A 162 -14.46 10.07 -4.89
N MET A 163 -15.46 10.94 -4.72
CA MET A 163 -15.37 12.34 -5.14
C MET A 163 -14.22 13.07 -4.45
N THR A 164 -14.06 12.89 -3.13
CA THR A 164 -13.00 13.55 -2.37
C THR A 164 -11.62 12.96 -2.67
N MET A 165 -11.52 11.67 -3.01
CA MET A 165 -10.30 11.09 -3.59
C MET A 165 -9.94 11.69 -4.94
N ARG A 166 -10.93 11.94 -5.81
CA ARG A 166 -10.71 12.62 -7.09
C ARG A 166 -10.25 14.06 -6.86
N ASN A 167 -10.77 14.74 -5.85
CA ASN A 167 -10.36 16.10 -5.49
C ASN A 167 -8.93 16.17 -4.94
N LEU A 168 -8.33 15.04 -4.54
CA LEU A 168 -6.89 14.98 -4.29
C LEU A 168 -6.07 15.07 -5.58
N GLN A 169 -6.67 14.92 -6.77
CA GLN A 169 -5.99 15.12 -8.04
C GLN A 169 -6.06 16.59 -8.46
N GLN A 170 -4.91 17.10 -8.90
CA GLN A 170 -4.76 18.36 -9.62
C GLN A 170 -5.43 18.27 -11.00
N PRO A 171 -5.72 19.42 -11.65
CA PRO A 171 -6.33 19.45 -12.98
C PRO A 171 -5.56 18.68 -14.07
N ASP A 172 -4.26 18.44 -13.88
CA ASP A 172 -3.40 17.68 -14.78
C ASP A 172 -3.30 16.18 -14.43
N GLY A 173 -4.17 15.68 -13.55
CA GLY A 173 -4.27 14.28 -13.14
C GLY A 173 -3.30 13.86 -12.03
N ARG A 174 -2.28 14.68 -11.69
CA ARG A 174 -1.33 14.37 -10.61
C ARG A 174 -1.98 14.55 -9.25
N GLN A 175 -1.62 13.74 -8.25
CA GLN A 175 -2.16 13.93 -6.89
C GLN A 175 -1.47 15.07 -6.12
N ALA A 176 -0.20 15.35 -6.41
CA ALA A 176 0.58 16.42 -5.81
C ALA A 176 1.42 17.16 -6.87
N SER A 177 1.88 18.38 -6.55
CA SER A 177 2.64 19.23 -7.47
C SER A 177 3.97 18.63 -7.92
N ASP A 178 4.54 17.74 -7.12
CA ASP A 178 5.76 16.99 -7.43
C ASP A 178 5.50 15.70 -8.24
N GLY A 179 4.24 15.42 -8.59
CA GLY A 179 3.83 14.19 -9.27
C GLY A 179 3.71 12.96 -8.37
N GLY A 180 3.96 13.10 -7.06
CA GLY A 180 3.80 12.03 -6.09
C GLY A 180 2.36 11.85 -5.60
N PHE A 181 2.18 10.89 -4.69
CA PHE A 181 0.90 10.60 -4.04
C PHE A 181 0.90 11.13 -2.61
N GLN A 182 -0.23 11.66 -2.13
CA GLN A 182 -0.38 12.22 -0.79
C GLN A 182 -1.54 11.57 -0.03
N GLY A 183 -1.42 11.46 1.29
CA GLY A 183 -2.41 10.79 2.15
C GLY A 183 -3.66 11.62 2.44
N ARG A 184 -3.55 12.94 2.28
CA ARG A 184 -4.60 13.96 2.43
C ARG A 184 -4.12 15.27 1.79
N SER A 185 -5.04 16.21 1.58
CA SER A 185 -4.74 17.51 1.00
C SER A 185 -3.65 18.26 1.78
N ASN A 186 -2.80 18.99 1.05
CA ASN A 186 -1.76 19.86 1.59
C ASN A 186 -0.71 19.14 2.47
N LYS A 187 -0.45 17.85 2.22
CA LYS A 187 0.63 17.09 2.88
C LYS A 187 1.69 16.63 1.89
N PRO A 188 2.95 16.41 2.35
CA PRO A 188 4.02 15.94 1.48
C PRO A 188 3.65 14.64 0.80
N SER A 189 4.14 14.46 -0.42
CA SER A 189 4.02 13.20 -1.12
C SER A 189 4.87 12.11 -0.47
N ASP A 190 4.42 10.86 -0.59
CA ASP A 190 5.15 9.68 -0.18
C ASP A 190 4.78 8.54 -1.13
N THR A 191 5.78 7.74 -1.52
CA THR A 191 5.58 6.60 -2.43
C THR A 191 4.61 5.57 -1.87
N CYS A 192 4.49 5.43 -0.55
CA CYS A 192 3.53 4.52 0.05
C CYS A 192 2.07 4.88 -0.28
N TYR A 193 1.76 6.15 -0.54
CA TYR A 193 0.41 6.57 -0.91
C TYR A 193 -0.02 6.08 -2.29
N ALA A 194 0.91 5.77 -3.20
CA ALA A 194 0.58 5.14 -4.47
C ALA A 194 -0.15 3.80 -4.24
N PHE A 195 0.32 3.02 -3.27
CA PHE A 195 -0.32 1.78 -2.86
C PHE A 195 -1.67 2.04 -2.20
N TRP A 196 -1.74 2.90 -1.17
CA TRP A 196 -2.97 3.14 -0.42
C TRP A 196 -4.10 3.65 -1.32
N VAL A 197 -3.79 4.58 -2.22
CA VAL A 197 -4.71 5.15 -3.20
C VAL A 197 -5.22 4.08 -4.16
N GLY A 198 -4.32 3.36 -4.82
CA GLY A 198 -4.68 2.32 -5.79
C GLY A 198 -5.47 1.18 -5.13
N ALA A 199 -5.11 0.81 -3.91
CA ALA A 199 -5.77 -0.26 -3.17
C ALA A 199 -7.21 0.12 -2.76
N VAL A 200 -7.45 1.35 -2.26
CA VAL A 200 -8.80 1.83 -1.96
C VAL A 200 -9.69 1.81 -3.20
N LEU A 201 -9.20 2.37 -4.31
CA LEU A 201 -9.95 2.35 -5.57
C LEU A 201 -10.26 0.93 -6.05
N LYS A 202 -9.29 0.03 -5.96
CA LYS A 202 -9.48 -1.38 -6.36
C LYS A 202 -10.51 -2.09 -5.49
N ILE A 203 -10.49 -1.89 -4.17
CA ILE A 203 -11.48 -2.47 -3.24
C ILE A 203 -12.90 -1.99 -3.58
N LEU A 204 -13.04 -0.72 -3.97
CA LEU A 204 -14.33 -0.10 -4.30
C LEU A 204 -14.73 -0.27 -5.78
N GLY A 205 -13.92 -0.92 -6.61
CA GLY A 205 -14.19 -1.08 -8.04
C GLY A 205 -14.09 0.22 -8.85
N ALA A 206 -13.40 1.23 -8.32
CA ALA A 206 -13.25 2.56 -8.89
C ALA A 206 -11.85 2.83 -9.48
N GLY A 207 -11.15 1.79 -9.95
CA GLY A 207 -9.77 1.91 -10.47
C GLY A 207 -9.58 2.93 -11.59
N LYS A 208 -10.64 3.24 -12.34
CA LYS A 208 -10.65 4.24 -13.43
C LYS A 208 -10.77 5.69 -12.94
N LEU A 209 -10.91 5.91 -11.63
CA LEU A 209 -11.14 7.24 -11.08
C LEU A 209 -9.87 8.09 -11.04
N ILE A 210 -8.70 7.45 -10.95
CA ILE A 210 -7.41 8.11 -10.96
C ILE A 210 -6.78 7.89 -12.31
N ASP A 211 -6.59 9.02 -13.01
CA ASP A 211 -5.81 9.08 -14.22
C ASP A 211 -4.32 8.90 -13.87
N TYR A 212 -3.85 7.66 -13.98
CA TYR A 212 -2.41 7.41 -13.98
C TYR A 212 -1.89 7.96 -15.29
N GLY A 213 -1.11 9.05 -15.26
CA GLY A 213 -0.58 9.67 -16.47
C GLY A 213 0.03 8.63 -17.43
N GLY A 214 -0.33 8.74 -18.71
CA GLY A 214 0.03 7.77 -19.74
C GLY A 214 -1.17 7.42 -20.62
N PHE A 215 -0.92 6.65 -21.68
CA PHE A 215 -1.94 6.16 -22.59
C PHE A 215 -1.91 4.63 -22.60
N SER A 216 -3.10 4.03 -22.73
CA SER A 216 -3.28 2.59 -22.91
C SER A 216 -3.82 2.29 -24.30
N LYS A 217 -3.82 1.01 -24.69
CA LYS A 217 -4.36 0.57 -25.97
C LYS A 217 -5.87 0.78 -26.08
N PHE A 218 -6.60 0.60 -24.98
CA PHE A 218 -8.05 0.71 -24.92
C PHE A 218 -8.50 1.54 -23.71
N PRO A 219 -9.64 2.28 -23.78
CA PRO A 219 -10.11 3.21 -22.73
C PRO A 219 -10.28 2.67 -21.30
N ASP A 220 -10.14 1.36 -21.10
CA ASP A 220 -10.35 0.67 -19.83
C ASP A 220 -9.13 -0.15 -19.36
N GLU A 221 -8.01 -0.08 -20.09
CA GLU A 221 -6.75 -0.73 -19.72
C GLU A 221 -5.81 0.25 -18.99
N LEU A 222 -4.96 -0.30 -18.12
CA LEU A 222 -3.90 0.47 -17.48
C LEU A 222 -2.93 1.04 -18.53
N PRO A 223 -2.39 2.25 -18.32
CA PRO A 223 -1.38 2.81 -19.22
C PRO A 223 -0.13 1.93 -19.24
N ASP A 224 0.48 1.83 -20.42
CA ASP A 224 1.75 1.14 -20.60
C ASP A 224 2.72 2.04 -21.35
N LEU A 225 4.01 1.75 -21.20
CA LEU A 225 5.06 2.60 -21.76
C LEU A 225 4.97 2.69 -23.30
N TYR A 226 4.55 1.62 -23.97
CA TYR A 226 4.46 1.60 -25.44
C TYR A 226 3.39 2.56 -25.93
N HIS A 227 2.15 2.41 -25.45
CA HIS A 227 1.04 3.26 -25.90
C HIS A 227 1.18 4.66 -25.34
N SER A 228 1.74 4.83 -24.14
CA SER A 228 2.07 6.16 -23.60
C SER A 228 3.05 6.90 -24.48
N TYR A 229 4.15 6.24 -24.89
CA TYR A 229 5.12 6.82 -25.80
C TYR A 229 4.48 7.28 -27.11
N TYR A 230 3.73 6.40 -27.78
CA TYR A 230 3.08 6.74 -29.04
C TYR A 230 1.97 7.79 -28.89
N GLY A 231 1.29 7.82 -27.75
CA GLY A 231 0.34 8.89 -27.42
C GLY A 231 1.04 10.23 -27.30
N PHE A 232 2.17 10.33 -26.57
CA PHE A 232 2.96 11.56 -26.52
C PHE A 232 3.50 11.98 -27.89
N ILE A 233 3.97 11.04 -28.72
CA ILE A 233 4.37 11.33 -30.11
C ILE A 233 3.18 11.88 -30.89
N ALA A 234 2.00 11.27 -30.80
CA ALA A 234 0.80 11.74 -31.49
C ALA A 234 0.40 13.16 -31.07
N PHE A 235 0.37 13.46 -29.76
CA PHE A 235 0.09 14.81 -29.27
C PHE A 235 1.16 15.81 -29.69
N SER A 236 2.44 15.42 -29.70
CA SER A 236 3.50 16.28 -30.23
C SER A 236 3.34 16.55 -31.72
N LEU A 237 2.93 15.57 -32.53
CA LEU A 237 2.64 15.73 -33.96
C LEU A 237 1.42 16.63 -34.19
N LEU A 238 0.49 16.66 -33.25
CA LEU A 238 -0.67 17.57 -33.24
C LEU A 238 -0.33 18.96 -32.70
N GLU A 239 0.93 19.24 -32.40
CA GLU A 239 1.41 20.53 -31.88
C GLU A 239 0.77 20.92 -30.54
N GLU A 240 0.47 19.93 -29.69
CA GLU A 240 -0.05 20.17 -28.35
C GLU A 240 0.91 21.07 -27.52
N PRO A 241 0.42 22.18 -26.94
CA PRO A 241 1.25 23.10 -26.17
C PRO A 241 2.02 22.42 -25.03
N GLY A 242 3.33 22.71 -24.95
CA GLY A 242 4.20 22.20 -23.87
C GLY A 242 4.93 20.90 -24.20
N LEU A 243 4.72 20.30 -25.38
CA LEU A 243 5.50 19.16 -25.86
C LEU A 243 6.64 19.59 -26.80
N ASN A 244 7.76 18.87 -26.74
CA ASN A 244 8.89 19.08 -27.66
C ASN A 244 8.54 18.53 -29.06
N SER A 245 8.84 19.29 -30.10
CA SER A 245 8.65 18.83 -31.48
C SER A 245 9.46 17.57 -31.81
N ILE A 246 8.86 16.68 -32.59
CA ILE A 246 9.40 15.38 -32.98
C ILE A 246 9.86 15.41 -34.45
N CYS A 247 11.10 14.98 -34.69
CA CYS A 247 11.58 14.62 -36.01
C CYS A 247 10.93 13.30 -36.41
N VAL A 248 10.00 13.37 -37.35
CA VAL A 248 9.13 12.24 -37.74
C VAL A 248 9.93 11.08 -38.35
N GLU A 249 11.05 11.39 -39.00
CA GLU A 249 11.91 10.40 -39.65
C GLU A 249 12.69 9.55 -38.65
N LEU A 250 13.02 10.11 -37.49
CA LEU A 250 13.84 9.46 -36.48
C LEU A 250 13.06 9.04 -35.23
N GLY A 251 11.81 9.51 -35.09
CA GLY A 251 10.96 9.23 -33.94
C GLY A 251 11.55 9.75 -32.63
N ILE A 252 12.36 10.82 -32.68
CA ILE A 252 12.98 11.47 -31.52
C ILE A 252 12.75 12.98 -31.57
N THR A 253 13.05 13.69 -30.49
CA THR A 253 12.95 15.15 -30.48
C THR A 253 13.85 15.80 -31.54
N GLU A 254 13.41 16.91 -32.12
CA GLU A 254 14.21 17.69 -33.09
C GLU A 254 15.57 18.12 -32.52
N ALA A 255 15.64 18.38 -31.22
CA ALA A 255 16.88 18.69 -30.51
C ALA A 255 17.87 17.51 -30.55
N ALA A 256 17.39 16.30 -30.27
CA ALA A 256 18.21 15.09 -30.34
C ALA A 256 18.61 14.75 -31.79
N ALA A 257 17.68 14.88 -32.74
CA ALA A 257 17.95 14.70 -34.16
C ALA A 257 19.04 15.64 -34.66
N SER A 258 19.01 16.90 -34.22
CA SER A 258 20.03 17.90 -34.55
C SER A 258 21.40 17.56 -33.97
N ALA A 259 21.45 16.94 -32.79
CA ALA A 259 22.71 16.53 -32.16
C ALA A 259 23.39 15.37 -32.90
N LEU A 260 22.63 14.50 -33.56
CA LEU A 260 23.16 13.38 -34.36
C LEU A 260 23.77 13.82 -35.71
N ARG A 261 23.55 15.07 -36.12
CA ARG A 261 24.08 15.63 -37.38
C ARG A 261 25.45 16.32 -37.22
N LYS A 262 26.01 16.29 -36.01
CA LYS A 262 27.32 16.85 -35.67
C LYS A 262 28.37 15.75 -35.57
#